data_AF-A0A7S2RNT5-F1
#
_entry.id   AF-A0A7S2RNT5-F1
#
_cell.length_a   1.000
_cell.length_b   1.000
_cell.length_c   1.000
_cell.angle_alpha   90.00
_cell.angle_beta   90.00
_cell.angle_gamma   90.00
#
_symmetry.space_group_name_H-M   'P 1'
#
loop_
_entity.id
_entity.type
_entity.pdbx_description
1 polymer ?
#
loop_
_entity_poly.entity_id
_entity_poly.type
_entity_poly.pdbx_seq_one_letter_code
_entity_poly.pdbx_strand_id
1 'polypeptide(L)'
;MDVKRPLDRGIRGRGRGRGVSVRRPKAGRTAVQRPRPVGNSWENGDLDSDVLDQPAQDKWRLLPEFLKVRGLVKQHIDSYNHLVQVEMKRIILAKSNVELRSDNYANFFLRYENIYVGQPEIEQDMIKY
;
A
#
# COMPACT_ATOMS: atom_id res chain seq x y z
N MET A 1 42.79 -6.55 -8.05
CA MET A 1 41.38 -6.53 -8.44
C MET A 1 40.66 -5.57 -7.49
N ASP A 2 39.59 -4.97 -7.99
CA ASP A 2 38.68 -3.98 -7.39
C ASP A 2 39.05 -2.50 -7.45
N VAL A 3 38.35 -1.89 -8.41
CA VAL A 3 38.37 -0.52 -8.90
C VAL A 3 37.27 0.27 -8.19
N LYS A 4 37.56 1.54 -7.86
CA LYS A 4 36.65 2.49 -7.22
C LYS A 4 35.45 2.86 -8.12
N ARG A 5 34.34 3.17 -7.42
CA ARG A 5 33.00 3.57 -7.90
C ARG A 5 32.99 4.76 -8.89
N PRO A 6 31.99 4.85 -9.79
CA PRO A 6 31.86 5.96 -10.74
C PRO A 6 31.13 7.17 -10.12
N LEU A 7 31.53 8.36 -10.57
CA LEU A 7 30.90 9.66 -10.29
C LEU A 7 30.05 10.10 -11.50
N ASP A 8 28.85 10.56 -11.21
CA ASP A 8 27.90 11.23 -12.08
C ASP A 8 28.37 12.63 -12.50
N ARG A 9 28.03 13.05 -13.73
CA ARG A 9 27.76 14.44 -14.11
C ARG A 9 27.26 14.55 -15.55
N GLY A 10 26.07 15.12 -15.70
CA GLY A 10 25.47 15.42 -17.00
C GLY A 10 25.76 16.80 -17.60
N ILE A 11 25.20 16.92 -18.81
CA ILE A 11 24.57 18.07 -19.50
C ILE A 11 25.44 19.10 -20.28
N ARG A 12 24.96 19.32 -21.52
CA ARG A 12 24.96 20.49 -22.44
C ARG A 12 25.88 20.32 -23.64
N GLY A 13 25.53 20.56 -24.91
CA GLY A 13 24.34 21.08 -25.57
C GLY A 13 24.74 21.66 -26.95
N ARG A 14 23.77 21.72 -27.90
CA ARG A 14 23.71 22.49 -29.17
C ARG A 14 24.67 22.15 -30.34
N GLY A 15 24.07 21.93 -31.51
CA GLY A 15 24.71 22.11 -32.82
C GLY A 15 23.73 21.95 -33.98
N ARG A 16 23.49 23.02 -34.74
CA ARG A 16 22.50 23.16 -35.84
C ARG A 16 22.96 22.44 -37.12
N GLY A 17 22.04 21.82 -37.86
CA GLY A 17 22.26 21.30 -39.22
C GLY A 17 21.02 21.48 -40.09
N ARG A 18 21.20 21.94 -41.31
CA ARG A 18 20.24 22.67 -42.16
C ARG A 18 19.24 21.74 -42.86
N GLY A 19 18.03 22.24 -43.07
CA GLY A 19 16.98 21.56 -43.82
C GLY A 19 17.30 21.41 -45.31
N VAL A 20 16.90 20.28 -45.89
CA VAL A 20 16.76 20.07 -47.34
C VAL A 20 15.28 19.76 -47.58
N SER A 21 14.59 20.68 -48.24
CA SER A 21 13.20 20.51 -48.67
C SER A 21 13.18 19.62 -49.91
N VAL A 22 12.82 18.35 -49.76
CA VAL A 22 12.53 17.47 -50.89
C VAL A 22 11.04 17.56 -51.18
N ARG A 23 10.69 18.25 -52.27
CA ARG A 23 9.33 18.33 -52.79
C ARG A 23 8.88 16.93 -53.23
N ARG A 24 7.90 16.35 -52.53
CA ARG A 24 7.22 15.12 -52.99
C ARG A 24 6.22 15.47 -54.11
N PRO A 25 6.22 14.75 -55.23
CA PRO A 25 5.22 14.93 -56.27
C PRO A 25 3.83 14.46 -55.79
N LYS A 26 2.78 15.20 -56.16
CA LYS A 26 1.38 14.83 -55.91
C LYS A 26 1.02 13.62 -56.78
N ALA A 27 1.05 12.43 -56.20
CA ALA A 27 0.43 11.26 -56.81
C ALA A 27 -1.09 11.33 -56.59
N GLY A 28 -1.84 11.43 -57.69
CA GLY A 28 -3.30 11.36 -57.69
C GLY A 28 -3.76 10.05 -57.08
N ARG A 29 -4.45 10.13 -55.94
CA ARG A 29 -5.06 8.98 -55.28
C ARG A 29 -6.40 8.70 -55.94
N THR A 30 -6.43 7.74 -56.84
CA THR A 30 -7.66 7.03 -57.22
C THR A 30 -8.23 6.39 -55.95
N ALA A 31 -9.50 6.69 -55.68
CA ALA A 31 -10.23 6.21 -54.52
C ALA A 31 -10.51 4.71 -54.66
N VAL A 32 -9.67 3.86 -54.08
CA VAL A 32 -10.03 2.47 -53.80
C VAL A 32 -11.07 2.51 -52.67
N GLN A 33 -12.34 2.35 -53.02
CA GLN A 33 -13.38 2.15 -52.01
C GLN A 33 -13.08 0.85 -51.28
N ARG A 34 -12.69 0.98 -50.00
CA ARG A 34 -12.64 -0.16 -49.09
C ARG A 34 -14.07 -0.71 -48.99
N PRO A 35 -14.29 -2.03 -49.12
CA PRO A 35 -15.62 -2.58 -48.85
C PRO A 35 -16.02 -2.22 -47.42
N ARG A 36 -17.28 -1.81 -47.24
CA ARG A 36 -17.81 -1.53 -45.90
C ARG A 36 -17.70 -2.81 -45.07
N PRO A 37 -17.16 -2.77 -43.84
CA PRO A 37 -17.21 -3.94 -42.97
C PRO A 37 -18.68 -4.31 -42.78
N VAL A 38 -18.99 -5.60 -42.97
CA VAL A 38 -20.30 -6.18 -42.66
C VAL A 38 -20.57 -5.87 -41.19
N GLY A 39 -21.62 -5.06 -40.94
CA GLY A 39 -21.91 -4.54 -39.61
C GLY A 39 -22.06 -5.69 -38.62
N ASN A 40 -21.26 -5.64 -37.55
CA ASN A 40 -21.46 -6.52 -36.42
C ASN A 40 -22.80 -6.09 -35.79
N SER A 41 -23.77 -7.00 -35.76
CA SER A 41 -25.12 -6.78 -35.21
C SER A 41 -25.15 -6.62 -33.67
N TRP A 42 -24.09 -6.07 -33.09
CA TRP A 42 -23.92 -5.77 -31.68
C TRP A 42 -23.47 -4.32 -31.44
N GLU A 43 -23.53 -3.44 -32.44
CA GLU A 43 -22.96 -2.10 -32.31
C GLU A 43 -23.91 -1.04 -31.75
N ASN A 44 -25.23 -1.25 -31.73
CA ASN A 44 -26.15 -0.35 -31.00
C ASN A 44 -27.36 -1.13 -30.51
N GLY A 45 -27.16 -1.95 -29.47
CA GLY A 45 -28.26 -2.33 -28.59
C GLY A 45 -28.35 -1.24 -27.54
N ASP A 46 -29.50 -0.58 -27.46
CA ASP A 46 -29.84 0.48 -26.53
C ASP A 46 -29.64 0.00 -25.07
N LEU A 47 -28.39 0.08 -24.59
CA LEU A 47 -28.13 0.07 -23.17
C LEU A 47 -28.55 1.45 -22.70
N ASP A 48 -29.80 1.56 -22.25
CA ASP A 48 -30.33 2.70 -21.53
C ASP A 48 -29.29 3.15 -20.49
N SER A 49 -28.54 4.21 -20.81
CA SER A 49 -27.56 4.81 -19.90
C SER A 49 -28.20 5.24 -18.57
N ASP A 50 -29.52 5.39 -18.59
CA ASP A 50 -30.39 5.73 -17.49
C ASP A 50 -30.50 4.60 -16.44
N VAL A 51 -30.11 3.37 -16.77
CA VAL A 51 -30.03 2.24 -15.83
C VAL A 51 -28.68 2.22 -15.08
N LEU A 52 -27.63 2.82 -15.64
CA LEU A 52 -26.31 2.89 -15.03
C LEU A 52 -26.10 4.13 -14.15
N ASP A 53 -27.02 5.09 -14.21
CA ASP A 53 -26.97 6.35 -13.48
C ASP A 53 -28.18 6.54 -12.55
N GLN A 54 -28.76 5.45 -12.02
CA GLN A 54 -29.52 5.54 -10.78
C GLN A 54 -28.51 5.93 -9.70
N PRO A 55 -28.49 7.21 -9.27
CA PRO A 55 -27.46 7.69 -8.38
C PRO A 55 -27.50 6.81 -7.15
N ALA A 56 -26.33 6.53 -6.61
CA ALA A 56 -26.10 5.81 -5.38
C ALA A 56 -26.80 6.41 -4.13
N GLN A 57 -27.86 7.22 -4.28
CA GLN A 57 -28.65 7.94 -3.27
C GLN A 57 -28.91 7.08 -2.03
N ASP A 58 -29.27 5.81 -2.20
CA ASP A 58 -29.55 4.95 -1.05
C ASP A 58 -28.35 4.15 -0.54
N LYS A 59 -27.28 4.01 -1.32
CA LYS A 59 -26.07 3.28 -0.91
C LYS A 59 -25.34 4.01 0.23
N TRP A 60 -25.42 5.34 0.27
CA TRP A 60 -24.85 6.16 1.35
C TRP A 60 -25.43 5.84 2.73
N ARG A 61 -26.64 5.28 2.80
CA ARG A 61 -27.27 4.84 4.07
C ARG A 61 -26.51 3.69 4.73
N LEU A 62 -25.69 2.94 3.99
CA LEU A 62 -24.85 1.86 4.54
C LEU A 62 -23.64 2.38 5.30
N LEU A 63 -23.17 3.58 4.98
CA LEU A 63 -21.96 4.15 5.57
C LEU A 63 -22.09 4.41 7.08
N PRO A 64 -23.19 5.02 7.60
CA PRO A 64 -23.37 5.16 9.05
C PRO A 64 -23.52 3.80 9.76
N GLU A 65 -24.17 2.81 9.15
CA GLU A 65 -24.26 1.46 9.72
C GLU A 65 -22.89 0.76 9.75
N PHE A 66 -22.09 0.89 8.69
CA PHE A 66 -20.72 0.38 8.65
C PHE A 66 -19.83 1.03 9.71
N LEU A 67 -19.93 2.35 9.89
CA LEU A 67 -19.18 3.09 10.89
C LEU A 67 -19.61 2.75 12.32
N LYS A 68 -20.89 2.42 12.57
CA LYS A 68 -21.33 1.92 13.89
C LYS A 68 -20.70 0.57 14.24
N VAL A 69 -20.60 -0.34 13.27
CA VAL A 69 -20.08 -1.70 13.50
C VAL A 69 -18.55 -1.72 13.58
N ARG A 70 -17.86 -1.03 12.67
CA ARG A 70 -16.39 -1.04 12.59
C ARG A 70 -15.78 0.08 13.41
N GLY A 71 -16.35 1.27 13.43
CA GLY A 71 -15.70 2.47 13.94
C GLY A 71 -14.59 2.98 13.01
N LEU A 72 -14.17 4.23 13.22
CA LEU A 72 -13.18 4.89 12.36
C LEU A 72 -11.73 4.45 12.67
N VAL A 73 -11.47 4.04 13.92
CA VAL A 73 -10.11 3.82 14.45
C VAL A 73 -9.85 2.34 14.77
N LYS A 74 -10.65 1.43 14.21
CA LYS A 74 -10.63 0.00 14.55
C LYS A 74 -9.27 -0.66 14.37
N GLN A 75 -8.56 -0.31 13.31
CA GLN A 75 -7.26 -0.92 12.99
C GLN A 75 -6.24 -0.72 14.11
N HIS A 76 -6.20 0.48 14.70
CA HIS A 76 -5.24 0.79 15.77
C HIS A 76 -5.63 0.10 17.08
N ILE A 77 -6.92 0.11 17.42
CA ILE A 77 -7.43 -0.52 18.66
C ILE A 77 -7.25 -2.04 18.60
N ASP A 78 -7.64 -2.67 17.49
CA ASP A 78 -7.54 -4.12 17.32
C ASP A 78 -6.05 -4.57 17.34
N SER A 79 -5.16 -3.82 16.69
CA SER A 79 -3.72 -4.10 16.69
C SER A 79 -3.12 -3.99 18.10
N TYR A 80 -3.46 -2.94 18.85
CA TYR A 80 -3.02 -2.78 20.23
C TYR A 80 -3.51 -3.92 21.13
N ASN A 81 -4.79 -4.29 21.03
CA ASN A 81 -5.35 -5.40 21.80
C ASN A 81 -4.65 -6.72 21.47
N HIS A 82 -4.36 -6.98 20.19
CA HIS A 82 -3.62 -8.17 19.79
C HIS A 82 -2.18 -8.18 20.33
N LEU A 83 -1.50 -7.03 20.27
CA LEU A 83 -0.16 -6.86 20.80
C LEU A 83 -0.12 -7.20 22.29
N VAL A 84 -1.00 -6.59 23.08
CA VAL A 84 -1.06 -6.76 24.55
C VAL A 84 -1.43 -8.19 24.94
N GLN A 85 -2.44 -8.77 24.30
CA GLN A 85 -2.99 -10.07 24.72
C GLN A 85 -2.15 -11.26 24.24
N VAL A 86 -1.57 -11.14 23.04
CA VAL A 86 -0.97 -12.26 22.31
C VAL A 86 0.51 -12.03 22.05
N GLU A 87 0.87 -10.95 21.36
CA GLU A 87 2.25 -10.81 20.85
C GLU A 87 3.27 -10.58 21.95
N MET A 88 2.97 -9.80 22.99
CA MET A 88 3.90 -9.60 24.11
C MET A 88 4.33 -10.93 24.76
N LYS A 89 3.37 -11.83 25.00
CA LYS A 89 3.65 -13.17 25.53
C LYS A 89 4.52 -13.96 24.57
N ARG A 90 4.22 -13.91 23.28
CA ARG A 90 5.02 -14.60 22.24
C ARG A 90 6.44 -14.07 22.15
N ILE A 91 6.65 -12.75 22.26
CA ILE A 91 7.96 -12.11 22.19
C ILE A 91 8.84 -12.54 23.37
N ILE A 92 8.27 -12.63 24.57
CA ILE A 92 9.02 -13.02 25.78
C ILE A 92 9.29 -14.53 25.79
N LEU A 93 8.31 -15.34 25.40
CA LEU A 93 8.44 -16.80 25.31
C LEU A 93 9.21 -17.26 24.06
N ALA A 94 9.66 -16.33 23.21
CA ALA A 94 10.51 -16.66 22.09
C ALA A 94 11.82 -17.29 22.59
N LYS A 95 12.29 -18.32 21.89
CA LYS A 95 13.47 -19.12 22.29
C LYS A 95 14.73 -18.29 22.54
N SER A 96 14.87 -17.15 21.87
CA SER A 96 16.01 -16.24 22.02
C SER A 96 15.94 -15.36 23.27
N ASN A 97 14.74 -15.07 23.77
CA ASN A 97 14.50 -14.06 24.79
C ASN A 97 14.13 -14.67 26.15
N VAL A 98 13.63 -15.91 26.13
CA VAL A 98 13.06 -16.57 27.31
C VAL A 98 14.08 -16.83 28.42
N GLU A 99 15.36 -17.04 28.08
CA GLU A 99 16.40 -17.38 29.03
C GLU A 99 17.61 -16.45 28.88
N LEU A 100 18.02 -15.83 29.97
CA LEU A 100 19.25 -15.06 30.08
C LEU A 100 20.28 -15.88 30.86
N ARG A 101 21.41 -16.21 30.22
CA ARG A 101 22.50 -16.98 30.84
C ARG A 101 23.71 -16.09 31.09
N SER A 102 24.34 -16.25 32.24
CA SER A 102 25.61 -15.59 32.53
C SER A 102 26.77 -16.34 31.87
N ASP A 103 27.69 -15.60 31.27
CA ASP A 103 28.94 -16.17 30.70
C ASP A 103 29.93 -16.57 31.81
N ASN A 104 29.96 -15.81 32.91
CA ASN A 104 30.94 -16.00 33.99
C ASN A 104 30.54 -17.07 35.02
N TYR A 105 29.24 -17.40 35.12
CA TYR A 105 28.72 -18.39 36.08
C TYR A 105 27.69 -19.31 35.40
N ALA A 106 28.13 -20.52 35.05
CA ALA A 106 27.34 -21.49 34.27
C ALA A 106 26.03 -21.96 34.95
N ASN A 107 25.95 -21.85 36.29
CA ASN A 107 24.80 -22.29 37.08
C ASN A 107 23.74 -21.19 37.27
N PHE A 108 24.01 -19.96 36.83
CA PHE A 108 23.09 -18.84 37.00
C PHE A 108 22.37 -18.52 35.68
N PHE A 109 21.05 -18.67 35.68
CA PHE A 109 20.18 -18.30 34.57
C PHE A 109 18.89 -17.66 35.10
N LEU A 110 18.34 -16.74 34.33
CA LEU A 110 17.01 -16.16 34.54
C LEU A 110 16.11 -16.62 33.41
N ARG A 111 14.90 -17.08 33.75
CA ARG A 111 13.90 -17.48 32.77
C ARG A 111 12.62 -16.69 32.94
N TYR A 112 12.12 -16.13 31.86
CA TYR A 112 10.83 -15.46 31.84
C TYR A 112 9.70 -16.47 31.62
N GLU A 113 8.72 -16.48 32.52
CA GLU A 113 7.57 -17.40 32.43
C GLU A 113 6.31 -16.72 31.88
N ASN A 114 6.00 -15.50 32.33
CA ASN A 114 4.81 -14.80 31.88
C ASN A 114 4.96 -13.28 32.00
N ILE A 115 4.10 -12.55 31.29
CA ILE A 115 3.98 -11.09 31.32
C ILE A 115 2.53 -10.67 31.59
N TYR A 116 2.38 -9.63 32.40
CA TYR A 116 1.10 -9.03 32.73
C TYR A 116 1.18 -7.52 32.50
N VAL A 117 0.12 -6.94 31.96
CA VAL A 117 -0.05 -5.49 31.82
C VAL A 117 -1.10 -5.07 32.84
N GLY A 118 -0.72 -4.17 33.74
CA GLY A 118 -1.60 -3.62 34.77
C GLY A 118 -2.57 -2.57 34.22
N GLN A 119 -3.45 -2.08 35.09
CA GLN A 119 -4.23 -0.89 34.81
C GLN A 119 -3.31 0.35 34.82
N PRO A 120 -3.65 1.42 34.08
CA PRO A 120 -2.87 2.65 34.14
C PRO A 120 -2.90 3.22 35.57
N GLU A 121 -1.73 3.28 36.20
CA GLU A 121 -1.52 3.84 37.54
C GLU A 121 -0.53 5.00 37.41
N ILE A 122 -0.83 6.12 38.09
CA ILE A 122 0.08 7.25 38.21
C ILE A 122 0.67 7.18 39.61
N GLU A 123 1.95 6.83 39.71
CA GLU A 123 2.67 6.90 40.97
C GLU A 123 3.30 8.29 41.08
N GLN A 124 2.68 9.19 41.85
CA GLN A 124 3.30 10.45 42.27
C GLN A 124 3.92 10.23 43.65
N ASP A 125 5.25 10.31 43.72
CA ASP A 125 6.09 10.32 44.93
C ASP A 125 5.55 9.50 46.11
N MET A 126 5.83 8.18 46.15
CA MET A 126 5.75 7.32 47.36
C MET A 126 4.54 7.52 48.30
N ILE A 127 3.43 8.07 47.80
CA ILE A 127 2.22 8.37 48.56
C ILE A 127 1.06 7.87 47.71
N LYS A 128 0.56 6.68 48.08
CA LYS A 128 -0.69 6.15 47.52
C LYS A 128 -1.86 6.82 48.25
N TYR A 129 -2.73 7.49 47.49
CA TYR A 129 -4.02 8.01 47.97
C TYR A 129 -5.12 6.93 47.93
#